data_AF-A0A7C7QKW3-F1
#
_entry.id   AF-A0A7C7QKW3-F1
#
_cell.length_a   1.000
_cell.length_b   1.000
_cell.length_c   1.000
_cell.angle_alpha   90.00
_cell.angle_beta   90.00
_cell.angle_gamma   90.00
#
_symmetry.space_group_name_H-M   'P 1'
#
loop_
_entity.id
_entity.type
_entity.pdbx_description
1 polymer ?
#
loop_
_entity_poly.entity_id
_entity_poly.type
_entity_poly.pdbx_seq_one_letter_code
_entity_poly.pdbx_strand_id
1 'polypeptide(L)' 'MQVYRIRGWFKQGFQRQKFTKELLALSNEHALERIYSDLGSKHKLKRNQINIERITEIKPEEASDPRVLARLE' A
#
# COMPACT_ATOMS: atom_id res chain seq x y z
N MET A 1 10.96 11.36 -3.82
CA MET A 1 10.05 10.24 -3.49
C MET A 1 8.89 10.31 -4.46
N GLN A 2 8.37 9.17 -4.89
CA GLN A 2 7.24 9.10 -5.82
C GLN A 2 6.02 8.50 -5.11
N VAL A 3 4.82 8.77 -5.65
CA VAL A 3 3.58 8.20 -5.11
C VAL A 3 3.36 6.83 -5.76
N TYR A 4 3.19 5.82 -4.92
CA TYR A 4 2.85 4.47 -5.35
C TYR A 4 1.44 4.13 -4.91
N ARG A 5 0.62 3.68 -5.86
CA ARG A 5 -0.69 3.08 -5.61
C ARG A 5 -0.55 1.56 -5.66
N ILE A 6 -0.85 0.92 -4.54
CA ILE A 6 -0.73 -0.53 -4.36
C ILE A 6 -2.12 -1.10 -4.12
N ARG A 7 -2.46 -2.09 -4.94
CA ARG A 7 -3.72 -2.82 -4.88
C ARG A 7 -3.42 -4.28 -4.58
N GLY A 8 -4.26 -4.86 -3.74
CA GLY A 8 -4.16 -6.26 -3.41
C GLY A 8 -5.29 -6.68 -2.50
N TRP A 9 -5.12 -7.85 -1.90
CA TRP A 9 -6.02 -8.35 -0.89
C TRP A 9 -5.25 -9.07 0.19
N PHE A 10 -5.84 -9.18 1.38
CA PHE A 10 -5.32 -10.03 2.43
C PHE A 10 -6.40 -10.95 2.97
N LYS A 11 -5.99 -12.08 3.55
CA LYS A 11 -6.91 -13.02 4.20
C LYS A 11 -7.10 -12.64 5.66
N GLN A 12 -8.33 -12.38 6.06
CA GLN A 12 -8.71 -12.18 7.46
C GLN A 12 -9.80 -13.19 7.82
N GLY A 13 -9.47 -14.17 8.66
CA GLY A 13 -10.34 -15.32 8.91
C GLY A 13 -10.63 -16.11 7.62
N PHE A 14 -11.91 -16.25 7.29
CA PHE A 14 -12.38 -16.95 6.08
C PHE A 14 -12.57 -16.03 4.86
N GLN A 15 -12.46 -14.71 5.05
CA GLN A 15 -12.75 -13.74 3.99
C GLN A 15 -11.47 -13.15 3.41
N ARG A 16 -11.54 -12.79 2.12
CA ARG A 16 -10.53 -11.97 1.45
C ARG A 16 -10.99 -10.52 1.47
N GLN A 17 -10.17 -9.64 2.03
CA GLN A 17 -10.43 -8.20 2.04
C GLN A 17 -9.49 -7.54 1.04
N LYS A 18 -10.08 -6.83 0.07
CA LYS A 18 -9.32 -6.02 -0.89
C LYS A 18 -8.88 -4.73 -0.24
N PHE A 19 -7.70 -4.25 -0.61
CA PHE A 19 -7.21 -2.94 -0.22
C PHE A 19 -6.64 -2.19 -1.43
N THR A 20 -6.74 -0.88 -1.35
CA THR A 20 -5.98 0.05 -2.19
C THR A 20 -5.32 1.05 -1.26
N LYS A 21 -4.01 1.20 -1.38
CA LYS A 21 -3.22 2.12 -0.55
C LYS A 21 -2.31 2.95 -1.43
N GLU A 22 -2.22 4.22 -1.08
CA GLU A 22 -1.32 5.17 -1.70
C GLU A 22 -0.28 5.57 -0.67
N LEU A 23 0.99 5.61 -1.06
CA LEU A 23 2.07 5.99 -0.16
C LEU A 23 3.28 6.52 -0.93
N LEU A 24 4.08 7.34 -0.24
CA LEU A 24 5.37 7.81 -0.75
C LEU A 24 6.47 6.78 -0.49
N ALA A 25 7.21 6.44 -1.55
CA ALA A 25 8.38 5.59 -1.47
C ALA A 25 9.50 6.06 -2.40
N LEU A 26 10.70 5.51 -2.19
CA LEU A 26 11.87 5.75 -3.03
C LEU A 26 11.89 4.81 -4.25
N SER A 27 11.36 3.60 -4.08
CA SER A 27 11.32 2.53 -5.10
C SER A 27 10.13 1.61 -4.85
N ASN A 28 9.77 0.78 -5.84
CA ASN A 28 8.74 -0.25 -5.71
C ASN A 28 8.96 -1.19 -4.52
N GLU A 29 10.19 -1.66 -4.30
CA GLU A 29 10.53 -2.56 -3.18
C GLU A 29 10.30 -1.89 -1.82
N HIS A 30 10.72 -0.63 -1.67
CA HIS A 30 10.48 0.14 -0.46
C HIS A 30 8.97 0.37 -0.23
N ALA A 31 8.20 0.55 -1.29
CA ALA A 31 6.75 0.66 -1.21
C ALA A 31 6.09 -0.64 -0.72
N LEU A 32 6.55 -1.78 -1.22
CA LEU A 32 6.10 -3.11 -0.79
C LEU A 32 6.42 -3.38 0.68
N GLU A 33 7.66 -3.12 1.11
CA GLU A 33 8.09 -3.26 2.50
C GLU A 33 7.19 -2.45 3.44
N ARG A 34 6.86 -1.21 3.05
CA ARG A 34 5.93 -0.37 3.81
C ARG A 34 4.51 -0.94 3.88
N ILE A 35 3.97 -1.47 2.79
CA ILE A 35 2.66 -2.12 2.81
C ILE A 35 2.65 -3.33 3.73
N TYR A 36 3.66 -4.19 3.65
CA TYR A 36 3.76 -5.34 4.54
C TYR A 36 3.84 -4.94 6.00
N SER A 37 4.62 -3.90 6.33
CA SER A 37 4.74 -3.40 7.70
C SER A 37 3.43 -2.76 8.20
N ASP A 38 2.76 -1.94 7.38
CA ASP A 38 1.50 -1.26 7.76
C ASP A 38 0.37 -2.27 7.99
N LEU A 39 0.18 -3.19 7.05
CA LEU A 39 -0.85 -4.23 7.15
C LEU A 39 -0.53 -5.23 8.28
N GLY A 40 0.74 -5.59 8.46
CA GLY A 40 1.17 -6.44 9.55
C GLY A 40 0.91 -5.83 10.92
N SER A 41 1.25 -4.54 11.10
CA SER A 41 1.06 -3.83 12.37
C SER A 41 -0.42 -3.60 12.70
N LYS A 42 -1.21 -3.11 11.74
CA LYS A 42 -2.63 -2.74 11.98
C LYS A 42 -3.57 -3.94 12.05
N HIS A 43 -3.33 -4.96 11.23
CA HIS A 43 -4.24 -6.09 11.07
C HIS A 43 -3.69 -7.42 11.59
N LYS A 44 -2.49 -7.42 12.20
CA LYS A 44 -1.78 -8.62 12.69
C LYS A 44 -1.58 -9.68 11.62
N LEU A 45 -1.31 -9.24 10.39
CA LEU A 45 -1.12 -10.11 9.23
C LEU A 45 0.33 -10.52 9.04
N LYS A 46 0.55 -11.78 8.68
CA LYS A 46 1.85 -12.25 8.18
C LYS A 46 1.99 -11.90 6.69
N ARG A 47 3.23 -11.73 6.21
CA ARG A 47 3.51 -11.39 4.80
C ARG A 47 2.86 -12.37 3.81
N ASN A 48 2.85 -13.66 4.12
CA ASN A 48 2.22 -14.69 3.30
C ASN A 48 0.68 -14.65 3.26
N GLN A 49 0.04 -13.85 4.10
CA GLN A 49 -1.42 -13.64 4.10
C GLN A 49 -1.83 -12.42 3.26
N ILE A 50 -0.87 -11.67 2.75
CA ILE A 50 -1.06 -10.45 1.96
C ILE A 50 -0.66 -10.79 0.52
N ASN A 51 -1.58 -10.56 -0.41
CA ASN A 51 -1.36 -10.77 -1.83
C ASN A 51 -1.40 -9.43 -2.55
N ILE A 52 -0.28 -9.05 -3.16
CA ILE A 52 -0.19 -7.83 -3.97
C ILE A 52 -0.62 -8.17 -5.40
N GLU A 53 -1.65 -7.48 -5.90
CA GLU A 53 -2.14 -7.67 -7.27
C GLU A 53 -1.47 -6.70 -8.25
N ARG A 54 -1.26 -5.46 -7.82
CA ARG A 54 -0.63 -4.42 -8.66
C ARG A 54 0.06 -3.39 -7.80
N ILE A 55 1.24 -2.98 -8.25
CA ILE A 55 1.94 -1.78 -7.79
C ILE A 55 2.11 -0.86 -8.99
N THR A 56 1.76 0.42 -8.83
CA THR A 56 1.86 1.39 -9.91
C THR A 56 2.34 2.71 -9.35
N GLU A 57 3.38 3.25 -9.96
CA GLU A 57 3.80 4.63 -9.75
C GLU A 57 2.78 5.55 -10.41
N ILE A 58 2.25 6.49 -9.64
CA ILE A 58 1.26 7.47 -10.12
C ILE A 58 1.80 8.88 -9.91
N LYS A 59 1.33 9.82 -10.72
CA LYS A 59 1.65 11.22 -10.52
C LYS A 59 1.02 11.73 -9.22
N PRO A 60 1.63 12.74 -8.56
CA PRO A 60 1.07 13.33 -7.35
C PRO A 60 -0.33 13.93 -7.59
N GLU A 61 -0.59 14.47 -8.79
CA GLU A 61 -1.91 14.98 -9.20
C GLU A 61 -3.01 13.90 -9.27
N GLU A 62 -2.63 12.63 -9.46
CA GLU A 62 -3.57 11.50 -9.54
C GLU A 62 -3.82 10.82 -8.18
N ALA A 63 -3.05 11.20 -7.15
CA ALA A 63 -3.20 10.69 -5.81
C ALA A 63 -4.51 11.20 -5.21
N SER A 64 -5.29 10.31 -4.59
CA SER A 64 -6.57 10.66 -3.97
C SER A 64 -6.48 10.74 -2.45
N ASP A 65 -5.47 10.13 -1.83
CA ASP A 65 -5.31 10.14 -0.38
C ASP A 65 -4.73 11.48 0.11
N PRO A 66 -5.49 12.28 0.88
CA PRO A 66 -5.05 13.61 1.32
C PRO A 66 -3.83 13.56 2.23
N ARG A 67 -3.57 12.43 2.93
CA ARG A 67 -2.39 12.28 3.79
C ARG A 67 -1.12 12.08 2.99
N VAL A 68 -1.23 11.56 1.77
CA VAL A 68 -0.12 11.43 0.83
C VAL A 68 0.19 12.78 0.22
N LEU A 69 -0.84 13.53 -0.17
CA LEU A 69 -0.72 14.88 -0.73
C LEU A 69 -0.07 15.86 0.26
N ALA A 70 -0.53 15.90 1.51
CA ALA A 70 0.01 16.79 2.54
C ALA A 70 1.48 16.51 2.92
N ARG A 71 2.05 15.40 2.44
CA ARG A 71 3.43 14.98 2.72
C ARG A 71 4.38 15.25 1.55
N LEU A 72 3.85 15.76 0.45
CA LEU A 72 4.60 16.23 -0.72
C LEU A 72 4.96 17.72 -0.62
N GLU A 73 4.30 18.45 0.29
CA GLU A 73 4.57 19.86 0.60
C GLU A 73 5.79 20.06 1.50
#